data_AF-B8GAV2-F1
#
_entry.id   AF-B8GAV2-F1
#
_cell.length_a   1.000
_cell.length_b   1.000
_cell.length_c   1.000
_cell.angle_alpha   90.00
_cell.angle_beta   90.00
_cell.angle_gamma   90.00
#
_symmetry.space_group_name_H-M   'P 1'
#
loop_
_entity.id
_entity.type
_entity.pdbx_description
1 polymer ?
#
loop_
_entity_poly.entity_id
_entity_poly.type
_entity_poly.pdbx_seq_one_letter_code
_entity_poly.pdbx_strand_id
1 'polypeptide(L)'
;MEQGILIGLIGWAATAILALGSSRLSAIEQRAMIACSWVIWMIPGVGTFVRSGALTIDAAALYIGISTALLAGLLLIGIYGRKRVR
;
A
#
# COMPACT_ATOMS: atom_id res chain seq x y z
N MET A 1 -4.60 18.96 12.34
CA MET A 1 -3.53 18.81 11.33
C MET A 1 -3.33 17.31 11.04
N GLU A 2 -4.38 16.60 10.60
CA GLU A 2 -4.38 15.12 10.55
C GLU A 2 -5.05 14.54 9.28
N GLN A 3 -5.44 15.38 8.33
CA GLN A 3 -6.23 14.95 7.17
C GLN A 3 -5.42 14.21 6.10
N GLY A 4 -4.09 14.38 6.06
CA GLY A 4 -3.23 13.75 5.04
C GLY A 4 -3.28 12.24 5.07
N ILE A 5 -3.04 11.63 6.24
CA ILE A 5 -3.13 10.17 6.42
C ILE A 5 -4.50 9.64 6.01
N LEU A 6 -5.58 10.35 6.36
CA LEU A 6 -6.93 9.96 5.99
C LEU A 6 -7.12 9.98 4.47
N ILE A 7 -6.63 11.01 3.78
CA ILE A 7 -6.66 11.08 2.31
C ILE A 7 -5.88 9.92 1.68
N GLY A 8 -4.69 9.61 2.22
CA GLY A 8 -3.90 8.46 1.77
C GLY A 8 -4.62 7.13 1.97
N LEU A 9 -5.19 6.90 3.16
CA LEU A 9 -5.93 5.67 3.46
C LEU A 9 -7.20 5.54 2.63
N ILE A 10 -7.95 6.62 2.43
CA ILE A 10 -9.17 6.64 1.62
C ILE A 10 -8.85 6.34 0.16
N GLY A 11 -7.82 6.99 -0.40
CA GLY A 11 -7.41 6.76 -1.78
C GLY A 11 -6.90 5.34 -2.02
N TRP A 12 -6.14 4.79 -1.07
CA TRP A 12 -5.72 3.39 -1.12
C TRP A 12 -6.91 2.43 -1.04
N ALA A 13 -7.84 2.64 -0.09
CA ALA A 13 -9.03 1.82 0.06
C ALA A 13 -9.91 1.85 -1.20
N ALA A 14 -10.11 3.04 -1.79
CA ALA A 14 -10.85 3.18 -3.04
C ALA A 14 -10.17 2.40 -4.19
N THR A 15 -8.84 2.50 -4.30
CA THR A 15 -8.08 1.73 -5.30
C THR A 15 -8.21 0.23 -5.06
N ALA A 16 -8.24 -0.19 -3.79
CA ALA A 16 -8.39 -1.60 -3.45
C ALA A 16 -9.76 -2.16 -3.79
N ILE A 17 -10.83 -1.41 -3.53
CA ILE A 17 -12.20 -1.78 -3.91
C ILE A 17 -12.31 -1.91 -5.44
N LEU A 18 -11.75 -0.96 -6.18
CA LEU A 18 -11.74 -1.02 -7.66
C LEU A 18 -10.93 -2.21 -8.19
N ALA A 19 -9.78 -2.51 -7.57
CA ALA A 19 -8.98 -3.66 -7.95
C ALA A 19 -9.72 -4.98 -7.70
N LEU A 20 -10.41 -5.12 -6.56
CA LEU A 20 -11.21 -6.30 -6.22
C LEU A 20 -12.42 -6.47 -7.14
N GLY A 21 -13.03 -5.37 -7.57
CA GLY A 21 -14.17 -5.37 -8.51
C GLY A 21 -13.80 -5.70 -9.96
N SER A 22 -12.51 -5.78 -10.30
CA SER A 22 -12.08 -6.04 -11.67
C SER A 22 -12.10 -7.53 -12.01
N SER A 23 -13.06 -7.94 -12.84
CA SER A 23 -13.16 -9.31 -13.37
C SER A 23 -12.06 -9.65 -14.40
N ARG A 24 -11.30 -8.65 -14.86
CA ARG A 24 -10.24 -8.83 -15.86
C ARG A 24 -8.90 -9.24 -15.27
N LEU A 25 -8.72 -9.08 -13.96
CA LEU A 25 -7.47 -9.35 -13.25
C LEU A 25 -7.58 -10.64 -12.45
N SER A 26 -6.55 -11.49 -12.51
CA SER A 26 -6.38 -12.63 -11.62
C SER A 26 -6.29 -12.16 -10.17
N ALA A 27 -6.75 -12.97 -9.23
CA ALA A 27 -6.71 -12.66 -7.80
C ALA A 27 -5.28 -12.31 -7.27
N ILE A 28 -4.21 -12.76 -7.94
CA ILE A 28 -2.84 -12.34 -7.61
C ILE A 28 -2.55 -10.93 -8.12
N GLU A 29 -2.96 -10.62 -9.35
CA GLU A 29 -2.75 -9.31 -9.96
C GLU A 29 -3.56 -8.23 -9.24
N GLN A 30 -4.77 -8.55 -8.78
CA GLN A 30 -5.57 -7.67 -7.92
C GLN A 30 -4.83 -7.36 -6.61
N ARG A 31 -4.31 -8.38 -5.91
CA ARG A 31 -3.55 -8.20 -4.66
C ARG A 31 -2.26 -7.42 -4.89
N ALA A 32 -1.58 -7.66 -6.01
CA ALA A 32 -0.38 -6.92 -6.40
C ALA A 32 -0.69 -5.43 -6.65
N MET A 33 -1.77 -5.14 -7.36
CA MET A 33 -2.25 -3.77 -7.57
C MET A 33 -2.58 -3.05 -6.26
N ILE A 34 -3.27 -3.74 -5.34
CA ILE A 34 -3.57 -3.19 -4.00
C ILE A 34 -2.27 -2.83 -3.27
N ALA A 35 -1.30 -3.73 -3.22
CA ALA A 35 -0.03 -3.47 -2.56
C ALA A 35 0.80 -2.37 -3.25
N CYS A 36 0.87 -2.36 -4.58
CA CYS A 36 1.62 -1.33 -5.32
C CYS A 36 1.00 0.06 -5.15
N SER A 37 -0.34 0.15 -5.11
CA SER A 37 -1.04 1.42 -4.90
C SER A 37 -0.80 2.03 -3.52
N TRP A 38 -0.40 1.22 -2.51
CA TRP A 38 -0.09 1.68 -1.16
C TRP A 38 0.96 2.79 -1.15
N VAL A 39 2.06 2.61 -1.90
CA VAL A 39 3.17 3.57 -1.98
C VAL A 39 2.67 4.92 -2.50
N ILE A 40 1.88 4.89 -3.56
CA ILE A 40 1.37 6.10 -4.24
C ILE A 40 0.55 6.94 -3.28
N TRP A 41 -0.30 6.29 -2.48
CA TRP A 41 -1.21 6.98 -1.56
C TRP A 41 -0.57 7.36 -0.21
N MET A 42 0.54 6.73 0.17
CA MET A 42 1.30 7.13 1.37
C MET A 42 2.13 8.39 1.15
N ILE A 43 2.39 8.81 -0.10
CA ILE A 43 3.08 10.08 -0.39
C ILE A 43 2.31 11.29 0.17
N PRO A 44 1.02 11.52 -0.18
CA PRO A 44 0.25 12.60 0.45
C PRO A 44 -0.06 12.30 1.93
N GLY A 45 -0.19 11.02 2.30
CA GLY A 45 -0.45 10.56 3.66
C GLY A 45 0.60 11.00 4.66
N VAL A 46 1.85 10.64 4.39
CA VAL A 46 3.00 10.90 5.25
C VAL A 46 3.64 12.26 4.94
N GLY A 47 3.54 12.72 3.68
CA GLY A 47 4.07 14.02 3.26
C GLY A 47 3.50 15.20 4.05
N THR A 48 2.28 15.12 4.56
CA THR A 48 1.71 16.16 5.44
C THR A 48 2.38 16.20 6.81
N PHE A 49 2.79 15.05 7.34
CA PHE A 49 3.49 14.96 8.64
C PHE A 49 4.93 15.45 8.55
N VAL A 50 5.57 15.21 7.40
CA VAL A 50 6.87 15.81 7.08
C VAL A 50 6.76 17.32 6.97
N ARG A 51 5.75 17.82 6.27
CA ARG A 51 5.52 19.27 6.09
C ARG A 51 5.18 19.98 7.39
N SER A 52 4.50 19.32 8.32
CA SER A 52 4.17 19.87 9.64
C SER A 52 5.31 19.76 10.66
N GLY A 53 6.46 19.18 10.29
CA GLY A 53 7.60 18.97 11.20
C GLY A 53 7.37 17.89 12.26
N ALA A 54 6.28 17.11 12.15
CA ALA A 54 5.96 16.05 13.10
C ALA A 54 6.76 14.77 12.84
N LEU A 55 7.32 14.61 11.63
CA LEU A 55 8.05 13.42 11.19
C LEU A 55 9.19 13.84 10.26
N THR A 56 10.39 13.28 10.45
CA THR A 56 11.51 13.54 9.54
C THR A 56 11.33 12.80 8.22
N ILE A 57 11.96 13.29 7.15
CA ILE A 57 11.93 12.63 5.83
C ILE A 57 12.46 11.20 5.92
N ASP A 58 13.52 10.98 6.71
CA ASP A 58 14.09 9.64 6.92
C ASP A 58 13.12 8.68 7.61
N ALA A 59 12.42 9.14 8.65
CA ALA A 59 11.43 8.33 9.35
C ALA A 59 10.20 8.02 8.46
N ALA A 60 9.79 8.97 7.62
CA ALA A 60 8.74 8.78 6.63
C ALA A 60 9.14 7.74 5.57
N ALA A 61 10.36 7.85 5.05
CA ALA A 61 10.91 6.91 4.07
C ALA A 61 11.03 5.49 4.66
N LEU A 62 11.50 5.37 5.90
CA LEU A 62 11.57 4.10 6.62
C LEU A 62 10.18 3.47 6.80
N TYR A 63 9.19 4.24 7.25
CA TYR A 63 7.83 3.73 7.44
C TYR A 63 7.21 3.23 6.13
N ILE A 64 7.33 4.01 5.06
CA ILE A 64 6.80 3.63 3.74
C ILE A 64 7.57 2.41 3.19
N GLY A 65 8.90 2.40 3.31
CA GLY A 65 9.73 1.29 2.85
C GLY A 65 9.41 -0.02 3.55
N ILE A 66 9.34 -0.01 4.89
CA ILE A 66 9.05 -1.21 5.70
C ILE A 66 7.64 -1.72 5.42
N SER A 67 6.63 -0.83 5.40
CA SER A 67 5.25 -1.24 5.12
C SER A 67 5.09 -1.82 3.73
N THR A 68 5.78 -1.27 2.73
CA THR A 68 5.80 -1.78 1.36
C THR A 68 6.50 -3.14 1.27
N ALA A 69 7.64 -3.30 1.94
CA ALA A 69 8.35 -4.58 2.00
C ALA A 69 7.50 -5.67 2.67
N LEU A 70 6.77 -5.33 3.73
CA LEU A 70 5.81 -6.22 4.39
C LEU A 70 4.69 -6.65 3.45
N LEU A 71 4.06 -5.70 2.74
CA LEU A 71 3.01 -6.00 1.77
C LEU A 71 3.51 -6.87 0.62
N ALA A 72 4.71 -6.58 0.10
CA ALA A 72 5.36 -7.40 -0.91
C ALA A 72 5.66 -8.82 -0.39
N GLY A 73 6.16 -8.95 0.85
CA GLY A 73 6.39 -10.23 1.50
C GLY A 73 5.13 -11.06 1.64
N LEU A 74 4.02 -10.46 2.09
CA LEU A 74 2.71 -11.12 2.19
C LEU A 74 2.21 -11.61 0.82
N LEU A 75 2.40 -10.80 -0.22
CA LEU A 75 2.12 -11.20 -1.60
C LEU A 75 2.94 -12.40 -2.05
N LEU A 76 4.25 -12.39 -1.81
CA LEU A 76 5.14 -13.49 -2.15
C LEU A 76 4.74 -14.76 -1.41
N ILE A 77 4.47 -14.69 -0.10
CA ILE A 77 3.98 -15.85 0.68
C ILE A 77 2.69 -16.41 0.06
N GLY A 78 1.74 -15.54 -0.32
CA GLY A 78 0.51 -15.95 -0.98
C GLY A 78 0.72 -16.63 -2.33
N ILE A 79 1.76 -16.25 -3.08
CA ILE A 79 2.14 -16.87 -4.36
C ILE A 79 2.81 -18.22 -4.13
N TYR A 80 3.81 -18.28 -3.23
CA TYR A 80 4.54 -19.51 -2.93
C TYR A 80 3.66 -20.58 -2.28
N GLY A 81 2.75 -20.20 -1.38
CA GLY A 81 1.78 -21.12 -0.78
C GLY A 81 0.86 -21.75 -1.82
N ARG A 82 0.45 -21.00 -2.86
CA ARG A 82 -0.44 -21.51 -3.92
C ARG A 82 0.28 -22.46 -4.88
N LYS A 83 1.58 -22.26 -5.13
CA LYS A 83 2.41 -23.20 -5.94
C LYS A 83 2.60 -24.56 -5.26
N ARG A 84 2.57 -24.62 -3.93
CA ARG A 84 2.84 -25.87 -3.18
C ARG A 84 1.62 -26.79 -3.07
N VAL A 85 0.42 -26.28 -3.33
CA VAL A 85 -0.87 -27.00 -3.21
C VAL A 85 -1.37 -27.50 -4.57
N ARG A 86 -0.73 -27.08 -5.67
CA ARG A 86 -1.00 -27.55 -7.03
C ARG A 86 -0.01 -28.64 -7.43
#